data_AF-A0A517U560-F1
#
_entry.id   AF-A0A517U560-F1
#
_cell.length_a   1.000
_cell.length_b   1.000
_cell.length_c   1.000
_cell.angle_alpha   90.00
_cell.angle_beta   90.00
_cell.angle_gamma   90.00
#
_symmetry.space_group_name_H-M   'P 1'
#
loop_
_entity.id
_entity.type
_entity.pdbx_description
1 polymer ?
#
loop_
_entity_poly.entity_id
_entity_poly.type
_entity_poly.pdbx_seq_one_letter_code
_entity_poly.pdbx_strand_id
1 'polypeptide(L)'
;MNKKPVKAEVAQVRKSLLQRLTQAEAAWMLGVTTSWLRDHAELDGRNVDDSYNAAKLVASVRQKFQPAELSDSDLEPSLQLVDEISMCLSFPRTAAELLARISERHGPAGLAAVGERLLVALQEATSFTTGFEDPDEPTAEELREECERRIRDLDQWQARRQGRVALVCRSCRSYRWGRKWLAIESLPADFAMDAVHCPACCAEQEKQERKRKR
;
A
#
# COMPACT_ATOMS: atom_id res chain seq x y z
N MET A 1 41.50 -7.38 35.00
CA MET A 1 40.78 -6.10 34.88
C MET A 1 39.30 -6.38 34.59
N ASN A 2 38.43 -6.05 35.53
CA ASN A 2 37.05 -6.53 35.60
C ASN A 2 36.09 -5.56 34.87
N LYS A 3 35.85 -5.76 33.56
CA LYS A 3 34.98 -4.88 32.72
C LYS A 3 33.46 -5.12 32.89
N LYS A 4 33.02 -5.88 33.89
CA LYS A 4 31.60 -6.25 34.08
C LYS A 4 30.67 -5.21 34.75
N PRO A 5 31.09 -4.24 35.59
CA PRO A 5 30.11 -3.39 36.29
C PRO A 5 29.48 -2.30 35.41
N VAL A 6 30.21 -1.74 34.45
CA VAL A 6 29.75 -0.61 33.63
C VAL A 6 28.56 -0.97 32.74
N LYS A 7 28.50 -2.19 32.19
CA LYS A 7 27.38 -2.60 31.31
C LYS A 7 26.06 -2.76 32.06
N ALA A 8 26.10 -3.25 33.29
CA ALA A 8 24.90 -3.43 34.11
C ALA A 8 24.33 -2.07 34.57
N GLU A 9 25.22 -1.16 34.95
CA GLU A 9 24.86 0.19 35.40
C GLU A 9 24.30 1.04 34.25
N VAL A 10 24.90 0.99 33.06
CA VAL A 10 24.38 1.64 31.85
C VAL A 10 23.02 1.06 31.44
N ALA A 11 22.82 -0.27 31.55
CA ALA A 11 21.53 -0.88 31.28
C ALA A 11 20.45 -0.45 32.29
N GLN A 12 20.82 -0.29 33.55
CA GLN A 12 19.92 0.16 34.61
C GLN A 12 19.50 1.63 34.43
N VAL A 13 20.45 2.51 34.10
CA VAL A 13 20.17 3.93 33.80
C VAL A 13 19.31 4.08 32.55
N ARG A 14 19.56 3.28 31.50
CA ARG A 14 18.69 3.27 30.30
C ARG A 14 17.27 2.81 30.62
N LYS A 15 17.13 1.83 31.50
CA LYS A 15 15.82 1.31 31.91
C LYS A 15 15.05 2.33 32.75
N SER A 16 15.72 3.11 33.61
CA SER A 16 15.06 4.17 34.38
C SER A 16 14.66 5.37 33.51
N LEU A 17 15.47 5.74 32.52
CA LEU A 17 15.15 6.81 31.56
C LEU A 17 13.89 6.48 30.74
N LEU A 18 13.78 5.25 30.23
CA LEU A 18 12.60 4.81 29.47
C LEU A 18 11.34 4.63 30.35
N GLN A 19 11.47 4.69 31.67
CA GLN A 19 10.34 4.61 32.59
C GLN A 19 9.78 5.98 32.98
N ARG A 20 10.52 7.06 32.75
CA ARG A 20 10.17 8.42 33.18
C ARG A 20 10.46 9.44 32.09
N LEU A 21 9.85 9.26 30.92
CA LEU A 21 9.93 10.23 29.84
C LEU A 21 9.10 11.46 30.16
N THR A 22 9.59 12.64 29.81
CA THR A 22 8.77 13.85 29.76
C THR A 22 7.72 13.75 28.65
N GLN A 23 6.69 14.60 28.70
CA GLN A 23 5.66 14.64 27.65
C GLN A 23 6.25 14.94 26.26
N ALA A 24 7.29 15.79 26.17
CA ALA A 24 7.96 16.10 24.92
C ALA A 24 8.73 14.89 24.36
N GLU A 25 9.46 14.17 25.22
CA GLU A 25 10.20 12.96 24.81
C GLU A 25 9.26 11.82 24.43
N ALA A 26 8.16 11.65 25.17
CA ALA A 26 7.13 10.67 24.87
C ALA A 26 6.42 10.97 23.54
N ALA A 27 6.06 12.24 23.29
CA ALA A 27 5.45 12.66 22.04
C ALA A 27 6.41 12.49 20.85
N TRP A 28 7.68 12.87 21.03
CA TRP A 28 8.74 12.65 20.03
C TRP A 28 8.92 11.17 19.70
N MET A 29 8.98 10.31 20.72
CA MET A 29 9.13 8.86 20.54
C MET A 29 7.97 8.24 19.76
N LEU A 30 6.75 8.75 19.94
CA LEU A 30 5.55 8.28 19.23
C LEU A 30 5.34 8.96 17.86
N GLY A 31 6.11 10.00 17.52
CA GLY A 31 5.90 10.78 16.30
C GLY A 31 4.61 11.61 16.30
N VAL A 32 4.14 12.04 17.47
CA VAL A 32 2.91 12.83 17.65
C VAL A 32 3.20 14.19 18.28
N THR A 33 2.22 15.10 18.28
CA THR A 33 2.34 16.38 19.00
C THR A 33 2.13 16.20 20.50
N THR A 34 2.68 17.11 21.31
CA THR A 34 2.46 17.11 22.76
C THR A 34 0.99 17.33 23.12
N SER A 35 0.25 18.12 22.34
CA SER A 35 -1.19 18.31 22.51
C SER A 35 -1.95 17.00 22.29
N TRP A 36 -1.66 16.27 21.22
CA TRP A 36 -2.30 14.99 20.93
C TRP A 36 -2.13 14.01 22.10
N LEU A 37 -0.90 13.88 22.64
CA LEU A 37 -0.62 12.97 23.75
C LEU A 37 -1.40 13.35 25.04
N ARG A 38 -1.59 14.65 25.29
CA ARG A 38 -2.37 15.14 26.44
C ARG A 38 -3.87 14.87 26.27
N ASP A 39 -4.36 15.00 25.04
CA ASP A 39 -5.78 14.86 24.73
C ASP A 39 -6.20 13.38 24.70
N HIS A 40 -5.24 12.44 24.62
CA HIS A 40 -5.44 10.99 24.68
C HIS A 40 -5.09 10.41 26.06
N ALA A 41 -5.77 10.91 27.11
CA ALA A 41 -5.56 10.51 28.49
C ALA A 41 -5.90 9.03 28.78
N GLU A 42 -6.63 8.38 27.88
CA GLU A 42 -6.99 6.97 27.95
C GLU A 42 -5.83 6.01 27.57
N LEU A 43 -4.70 6.53 27.11
CA LEU A 43 -3.51 5.72 26.83
C LEU A 43 -2.85 5.22 28.13
N ASP A 44 -2.63 3.91 28.23
CA ASP A 44 -1.81 3.35 29.32
C ASP A 44 -0.34 3.79 29.17
N GLY A 45 0.32 4.06 30.29
CA GLY A 45 1.73 4.46 30.33
C GLY A 45 2.02 5.80 30.98
N ARG A 46 1.01 6.58 31.37
CA ARG A 46 1.22 7.76 32.22
C ARG A 46 1.42 7.31 33.68
N ASN A 47 2.53 7.72 34.28
CA ASN A 47 2.83 7.50 35.68
C ASN A 47 2.11 8.54 36.57
N VAL A 48 2.12 8.31 37.88
CA VAL A 48 1.50 9.22 38.87
C VAL A 48 2.18 10.59 38.92
N ASP A 49 3.46 10.67 38.53
CA ASP A 49 4.24 11.90 38.50
C ASP A 49 4.18 12.64 37.14
N ASP A 50 3.19 12.32 36.30
CA ASP A 50 3.02 12.84 34.94
C ASP A 50 4.14 12.50 33.94
N SER A 51 5.10 11.67 34.33
CA SER A 51 6.05 11.09 33.39
C SER A 51 5.45 9.90 32.64
N TYR A 52 6.07 9.49 31.55
CA TYR A 52 5.59 8.41 30.70
C TYR A 52 6.54 7.21 30.74
N ASN A 53 5.94 6.03 30.93
CA ASN A 53 6.60 4.75 30.72
C ASN A 53 6.54 4.38 29.23
N ALA A 54 7.70 4.40 28.58
CA ALA A 54 7.83 4.17 27.14
C ALA A 54 7.21 2.85 26.69
N ALA A 55 7.45 1.76 27.43
CA ALA A 55 7.01 0.43 27.03
C ALA A 55 5.48 0.29 27.08
N LYS A 56 4.85 0.80 28.15
CA LYS A 56 3.38 0.81 28.28
C LYS A 56 2.74 1.73 27.26
N LEU A 57 3.32 2.92 27.07
CA LEU A 57 2.81 3.90 26.12
C LEU A 57 2.87 3.39 24.68
N VAL A 58 4.00 2.82 24.27
CA VAL A 58 4.15 2.19 22.95
C VAL A 58 3.20 1.00 22.80
N ALA A 59 2.99 0.18 23.83
CA ALA A 59 2.03 -0.92 23.77
C ALA A 59 0.58 -0.42 23.57
N SER A 60 0.20 0.63 24.29
CA SER A 60 -1.11 1.28 24.21
C SER A 60 -1.35 1.90 22.82
N VAL A 61 -0.35 2.58 22.26
CA VAL A 61 -0.43 3.16 20.92
C VAL A 61 -0.38 2.09 19.83
N ARG A 62 0.41 1.02 19.99
CA ARG A 62 0.47 -0.10 19.04
C ARG A 62 -0.87 -0.80 18.85
N GLN A 63 -1.65 -0.94 19.93
CA GLN A 63 -3.01 -1.48 19.84
C GLN A 63 -3.96 -0.55 19.07
N LYS A 64 -3.60 0.72 18.92
CA LYS A 64 -4.37 1.75 18.23
C LYS A 64 -3.80 2.17 16.88
N PHE A 65 -2.83 1.44 16.31
CA PHE A 65 -2.36 1.76 14.96
C PHE A 65 -3.54 1.69 13.99
N GLN A 66 -3.92 2.85 13.46
CA GLN A 66 -4.87 2.95 12.37
C GLN A 66 -4.06 3.28 11.11
N PRO A 67 -4.18 2.49 10.04
CA PRO A 67 -3.64 2.87 8.75
C PRO A 67 -4.11 4.28 8.39
N ALA A 68 -3.24 5.08 7.78
CA ALA A 68 -3.64 6.40 7.28
C ALA A 68 -4.83 6.23 6.34
N GLU A 69 -5.89 7.01 6.57
CA GLU A 69 -7.03 7.02 5.67
C GLU A 69 -6.63 7.80 4.41
N LEU A 70 -6.40 7.07 3.32
CA LEU A 70 -6.12 7.68 2.03
C LEU A 70 -7.38 8.30 1.44
N SER A 71 -7.25 9.51 0.92
CA SER A 71 -8.27 10.13 0.07
C SER A 71 -8.54 9.25 -1.15
N ASP A 72 -9.73 9.32 -1.77
CA ASP A 72 -10.00 8.52 -2.97
C ASP A 72 -9.03 8.89 -4.12
N SER A 73 -8.52 10.13 -4.16
CA SER A 73 -7.50 10.56 -5.13
C SER A 73 -6.12 9.94 -4.91
N ASP A 74 -5.73 9.65 -3.68
CA ASP A 74 -4.47 8.95 -3.38
C ASP A 74 -4.63 7.42 -3.43
N LEU A 75 -5.84 6.94 -3.13
CA LEU A 75 -6.15 5.53 -3.09
C LEU A 75 -6.27 4.93 -4.50
N GLU A 76 -6.91 5.60 -5.46
CA GLU A 76 -7.10 5.04 -6.80
C GLU A 76 -5.77 4.68 -7.50
N PRO A 77 -4.74 5.55 -7.54
CA PRO A 77 -3.44 5.19 -8.10
C PRO A 77 -2.80 3.99 -7.38
N SER A 78 -2.96 3.93 -6.05
CA SER A 78 -2.45 2.81 -5.25
C SER A 78 -3.15 1.49 -5.60
N LEU A 79 -4.47 1.52 -5.83
CA LEU A 79 -5.23 0.35 -6.27
C LEU A 79 -4.84 -0.08 -7.68
N GLN A 80 -4.60 0.86 -8.60
CA GLN A 80 -4.13 0.55 -9.95
C GLN A 80 -2.75 -0.13 -9.94
N LEU A 81 -1.82 0.33 -9.10
CA LEU A 81 -0.54 -0.34 -8.89
C LEU A 81 -0.73 -1.77 -8.35
N VAL A 82 -1.65 -1.96 -7.40
CA VAL A 82 -1.97 -3.31 -6.88
C VAL A 82 -2.55 -4.20 -7.97
N ASP A 83 -3.42 -3.66 -8.84
CA ASP A 83 -3.98 -4.41 -9.97
C ASP A 83 -2.88 -4.84 -10.96
N GLU A 84 -1.95 -3.95 -11.29
CA GLU A 84 -0.79 -4.26 -12.15
C GLU A 84 0.09 -5.35 -11.53
N ILE A 85 0.46 -5.21 -10.25
CA ILE A 85 1.26 -6.21 -9.55
C ILE A 85 0.50 -7.54 -9.54
N SER A 86 -0.80 -7.53 -9.26
CA SER A 86 -1.63 -8.73 -9.21
C SER A 86 -1.70 -9.45 -10.57
N MET A 87 -1.69 -8.72 -11.68
CA MET A 87 -1.65 -9.33 -13.03
C MET A 87 -0.33 -10.04 -13.29
N CYS A 88 0.77 -9.56 -12.72
CA CYS A 88 2.10 -10.16 -12.86
C CYS A 88 2.38 -11.32 -11.89
N LEU A 89 1.55 -11.50 -10.86
CA LEU A 89 1.72 -12.58 -9.89
C LEU A 89 1.25 -13.92 -10.47
N SER A 90 2.16 -14.87 -10.64
CA SER A 90 1.81 -16.25 -11.05
C SER A 90 0.91 -16.98 -10.02
N PHE A 91 0.96 -16.59 -8.74
CA PHE A 91 0.23 -17.26 -7.65
C PHE A 91 -0.36 -16.25 -6.64
N PRO A 92 -1.44 -15.52 -7.01
CA PRO A 92 -1.98 -14.44 -6.19
C PRO A 92 -2.54 -14.93 -4.84
N ARG A 93 -3.11 -16.13 -4.79
CA ARG A 93 -3.60 -16.73 -3.52
C ARG A 93 -2.45 -16.96 -2.53
N THR A 94 -1.33 -17.53 -2.99
CA THR A 94 -0.16 -17.78 -2.14
C THR A 94 0.44 -16.47 -1.60
N ALA A 95 0.48 -15.43 -2.44
CA ALA A 95 0.93 -14.11 -2.02
C ALA A 95 0.01 -13.52 -0.93
N ALA A 96 -1.32 -13.61 -1.11
CA ALA A 96 -2.29 -13.16 -0.12
C ALA A 96 -2.15 -13.90 1.22
N GLU A 97 -1.98 -15.22 1.19
CA GLU A 97 -1.78 -16.05 2.40
C GLU A 97 -0.46 -15.71 3.12
N LEU A 98 0.60 -15.39 2.38
CA LEU A 98 1.86 -14.94 2.97
C LEU A 98 1.71 -13.59 3.68
N LEU A 99 1.07 -12.61 3.02
CA LEU A 99 0.80 -11.30 3.60
C LEU A 99 -0.10 -11.39 4.83
N ALA A 100 -1.12 -12.25 4.81
CA ALA A 100 -1.99 -12.50 5.95
C ALA A 100 -1.20 -13.04 7.15
N ARG A 101 -0.32 -14.04 6.94
CA ARG A 101 0.55 -14.57 8.00
C ARG A 101 1.52 -13.54 8.57
N ILE A 102 2.06 -12.65 7.72
CA ILE A 102 2.93 -11.55 8.17
C ILE A 102 2.12 -10.57 9.03
N SER A 103 0.90 -10.23 8.60
CA SER A 103 0.00 -9.36 9.36
C SER A 103 -0.37 -9.97 10.72
N GLU A 104 -0.72 -11.25 10.77
CA GLU A 104 -1.03 -11.95 12.03
C GLU A 104 0.16 -11.95 12.99
N ARG A 105 1.38 -12.17 12.48
CA ARG A 105 2.58 -12.33 13.31
C ARG A 105 3.20 -11.01 13.76
N HIS A 106 3.17 -10.00 12.89
CA HIS A 106 3.92 -8.76 13.06
C HIS A 106 3.05 -7.51 13.00
N GLY A 107 1.74 -7.67 12.77
CA GLY A 107 0.80 -6.56 12.66
C GLY A 107 1.10 -5.65 11.47
N PRO A 108 0.61 -4.39 11.54
CA PRO A 108 0.85 -3.38 10.52
C PRO A 108 2.33 -3.09 10.25
N ALA A 109 3.19 -3.20 11.28
CA ALA A 109 4.62 -3.00 11.13
C ALA A 109 5.27 -4.05 10.20
N GLY A 110 4.79 -5.29 10.23
CA GLY A 110 5.25 -6.33 9.29
C GLY A 110 4.87 -6.00 7.85
N LEU A 111 3.65 -5.50 7.63
CA LEU A 111 3.18 -5.09 6.30
C LEU A 111 3.95 -3.86 5.79
N ALA A 112 4.26 -2.90 6.65
CA ALA A 112 5.09 -1.74 6.30
C ALA A 112 6.49 -2.17 5.82
N ALA A 113 7.13 -3.10 6.53
CA ALA A 113 8.43 -3.65 6.13
C ALA A 113 8.38 -4.36 4.77
N VAL A 114 7.27 -5.04 4.45
CA VAL A 114 7.06 -5.62 3.11
C VAL A 114 6.92 -4.52 2.06
N GLY A 115 6.14 -3.47 2.36
CA GLY A 115 5.99 -2.31 1.47
C GLY A 115 7.32 -1.61 1.15
N GLU A 116 8.19 -1.42 2.13
CA GLU A 116 9.54 -0.89 1.93
C GLU A 116 10.36 -1.78 0.99
N ARG A 117 10.31 -3.10 1.16
CA ARG A 117 11.03 -4.04 0.30
C ARG A 117 10.49 -4.06 -1.12
N LEU A 118 9.17 -3.96 -1.28
CA LEU A 118 8.54 -3.85 -2.59
C LEU A 118 8.98 -2.58 -3.31
N LEU A 119 9.02 -1.44 -2.61
CA LEU A 119 9.48 -0.17 -3.18
C LEU A 119 10.92 -0.27 -3.68
N VAL A 120 11.83 -0.84 -2.87
CA VAL A 120 13.23 -1.04 -3.27
C VAL A 120 13.31 -1.95 -4.50
N ALA A 121 12.59 -3.08 -4.51
CA ALA A 121 12.60 -4.01 -5.64
C ALA A 121 12.07 -3.38 -6.93
N LEU A 122 11.03 -2.55 -6.84
CA LEU A 122 10.51 -1.80 -7.99
C LEU A 122 11.53 -0.78 -8.51
N GLN A 123 12.21 -0.04 -7.62
CA GLN A 123 13.27 0.89 -7.98
C GLN A 123 14.45 0.16 -8.67
N GLU A 124 14.87 -0.98 -8.15
CA GLU A 124 15.92 -1.81 -8.76
C GLU A 124 15.50 -2.35 -10.14
N ALA A 125 14.25 -2.79 -10.29
CA ALA A 125 13.71 -3.29 -11.55
C ALA A 125 13.69 -2.21 -12.65
N THR A 126 13.46 -0.94 -12.31
CA THR A 126 13.54 0.16 -13.28
C THR A 126 14.95 0.40 -13.84
N SER A 127 15.98 -0.18 -13.22
CA SER A 127 17.37 -0.09 -13.69
C SER A 127 17.76 -1.18 -14.71
N PHE A 128 16.87 -2.16 -14.97
CA PHE A 128 17.17 -3.37 -15.75
C PHE A 128 16.49 -3.45 -17.13
N THR A 129 15.94 -2.35 -17.66
CA THR A 129 15.35 -2.35 -19.02
C THR A 129 16.41 -2.09 -20.10
N THR A 130 17.24 -3.08 -20.41
CA THR A 130 17.98 -3.15 -21.67
C THR A 130 18.08 -4.60 -22.13
N GLY A 131 17.47 -4.91 -23.27
CA GLY A 131 17.62 -6.20 -23.94
C GLY A 131 16.34 -6.65 -24.64
N PHE A 132 15.94 -5.97 -25.70
CA PHE A 132 15.13 -6.61 -26.73
C PHE A 132 16.09 -7.04 -27.84
N GLU A 133 16.15 -8.34 -28.10
CA GLU A 133 16.81 -8.91 -29.27
C GLU A 133 16.05 -8.48 -30.53
N ASP A 134 16.79 -8.11 -31.57
CA ASP A 134 16.28 -7.75 -32.90
C ASP A 134 15.69 -9.00 -33.57
N PRO A 135 14.38 -9.06 -33.88
CA PRO A 135 13.88 -9.97 -34.89
C PRO A 135 14.08 -9.38 -36.30
N ASP A 136 14.07 -10.25 -37.31
CA ASP A 136 14.25 -9.94 -38.74
C ASP A 136 13.48 -8.68 -39.23
N GLU A 137 13.97 -8.08 -40.33
CA GLU A 137 13.41 -6.86 -40.94
C GLU A 137 11.87 -6.95 -41.08
N PRO A 138 11.11 -6.15 -40.29
CA PRO A 138 9.66 -6.20 -40.31
C PRO A 138 9.11 -5.59 -41.60
N THR A 139 7.98 -6.10 -42.07
CA THR A 139 7.27 -5.54 -43.23
C THR A 139 6.70 -4.15 -42.93
N ALA A 140 6.38 -3.37 -43.97
CA ALA A 140 5.82 -2.02 -43.82
C ALA A 140 4.41 -1.98 -43.19
N GLU A 141 3.71 -3.12 -43.12
CA GLU A 141 2.41 -3.28 -42.46
C GLU A 141 2.61 -3.65 -40.99
N GLU A 142 3.51 -4.58 -40.69
CA GLU A 142 3.93 -4.90 -39.32
C GLU A 142 4.54 -3.68 -38.62
N LEU A 143 5.32 -2.85 -39.32
CA LEU A 143 5.83 -1.58 -38.79
C LEU A 143 4.72 -0.58 -38.47
N ARG A 144 3.61 -0.56 -39.23
CA ARG A 144 2.48 0.34 -38.97
C ARG A 144 1.68 -0.12 -37.78
N GLU A 145 1.35 -1.41 -37.72
CA GLU A 145 0.67 -2.00 -36.56
C GLU A 145 1.52 -1.86 -35.28
N GLU A 146 2.84 -2.07 -35.40
CA GLU A 146 3.79 -1.84 -34.33
C GLU A 146 3.80 -0.38 -33.89
N CYS A 147 3.88 0.58 -34.82
CA CYS A 147 3.82 2.01 -34.50
C CYS A 147 2.51 2.38 -33.81
N GLU A 148 1.36 1.93 -34.31
CA GLU A 148 0.06 2.21 -33.72
C GLU A 148 -0.10 1.57 -32.34
N ARG A 149 0.44 0.37 -32.15
CA ARG A 149 0.51 -0.28 -30.83
C ARG A 149 1.40 0.53 -29.90
N ARG A 150 2.59 0.93 -30.33
CA ARG A 150 3.55 1.70 -29.51
C ARG A 150 3.04 3.09 -29.14
N ILE A 151 2.32 3.75 -30.03
CA ILE A 151 1.65 5.03 -29.74
C ILE A 151 0.58 4.81 -28.67
N ARG A 152 -0.27 3.78 -28.81
CA ARG A 152 -1.27 3.43 -27.78
C ARG A 152 -0.63 3.07 -26.44
N ASP A 153 0.44 2.29 -26.45
CA ASP A 153 1.18 1.89 -25.25
C ASP A 153 1.83 3.11 -24.58
N LEU A 154 2.38 4.04 -25.37
CA LEU A 154 2.94 5.30 -24.89
C LEU A 154 1.87 6.24 -24.30
N ASP A 155 0.72 6.38 -24.96
CA ASP A 155 -0.40 7.19 -24.47
C ASP A 155 -0.97 6.61 -23.17
N GLN A 156 -1.15 5.28 -23.10
CA GLN A 156 -1.59 4.59 -21.90
C GLN A 156 -0.55 4.69 -20.78
N TRP A 157 0.74 4.54 -21.09
CA TRP A 157 1.83 4.72 -20.14
C TRP A 157 1.90 6.16 -19.61
N GLN A 158 1.75 7.17 -20.47
CA GLN A 158 1.68 8.57 -20.07
C GLN A 158 0.46 8.85 -19.18
N ALA A 159 -0.70 8.31 -19.55
CA ALA A 159 -1.92 8.43 -18.74
C ALA A 159 -1.74 7.80 -17.35
N ARG A 160 -1.16 6.58 -17.26
CA ARG A 160 -0.84 5.92 -15.99
C ARG A 160 0.13 6.74 -15.15
N ARG A 161 1.21 7.25 -15.77
CA ARG A 161 2.19 8.12 -15.12
C ARG A 161 1.58 9.41 -14.57
N GLN A 162 0.54 9.92 -15.22
CA GLN A 162 -0.19 11.12 -14.80
C GLN A 162 -1.39 10.81 -13.88
N GLY A 163 -1.64 9.55 -13.54
CA GLY A 163 -2.80 9.13 -12.73
C GLY A 163 -4.15 9.33 -13.44
N ARG A 164 -4.17 9.35 -14.78
CA ARG A 164 -5.35 9.61 -15.62
C ARG A 164 -5.86 8.36 -16.31
N VAL A 165 -5.85 7.23 -15.61
CA VAL A 165 -6.50 6.00 -16.07
C VAL A 165 -7.71 5.75 -15.17
N ALA A 166 -8.82 5.35 -15.79
CA ALA A 166 -10.00 4.89 -15.08
C ALA A 166 -10.34 3.46 -15.51
N LEU A 167 -10.52 2.58 -14.52
CA LEU A 167 -11.03 1.24 -14.77
C LEU A 167 -12.54 1.31 -14.97
N VAL A 168 -13.02 0.92 -16.15
CA VAL A 168 -14.43 0.98 -16.54
C VAL A 168 -15.02 -0.42 -16.66
N CYS A 169 -16.18 -0.64 -16.04
CA CYS A 169 -16.87 -1.91 -16.11
C CYS A 169 -17.43 -2.17 -17.51
N ARG A 170 -17.09 -3.31 -18.12
CA ARG A 170 -17.58 -3.74 -19.43
C ARG A 170 -19.10 -3.95 -19.48
N SER A 171 -19.74 -4.24 -18.34
CA SER A 171 -21.16 -4.59 -18.27
C SER A 171 -22.05 -3.41 -17.87
N CYS A 172 -21.77 -2.78 -16.72
CA CYS A 172 -22.60 -1.69 -16.20
C CYS A 172 -22.05 -0.29 -16.54
N ARG A 173 -20.92 -0.21 -17.25
CA ARG A 173 -20.24 1.02 -17.66
C ARG A 173 -19.74 1.92 -16.52
N SER A 174 -19.99 1.60 -15.25
CA SER A 174 -19.44 2.35 -14.12
C SER A 174 -17.91 2.34 -14.09
N TYR A 175 -17.27 3.41 -13.62
CA TYR A 175 -15.82 3.48 -13.44
C TYR A 175 -15.41 3.44 -11.96
N ARG A 176 -14.22 2.90 -11.65
CA ARG A 176 -13.69 2.86 -10.29
C ARG A 176 -13.02 4.19 -9.94
N TRP A 177 -13.34 4.71 -8.76
CA TRP A 177 -12.62 5.82 -8.13
C TRP A 177 -12.49 5.57 -6.63
N GLY A 178 -11.29 5.19 -6.21
CA GLY A 178 -10.99 4.84 -4.84
C GLY A 178 -11.88 3.68 -4.39
N ARG A 179 -12.75 3.93 -3.42
CA ARG A 179 -13.61 2.89 -2.82
C ARG A 179 -14.90 2.62 -3.61
N LYS A 180 -15.25 3.45 -4.60
CA LYS A 180 -16.57 3.45 -5.24
C LYS A 180 -16.51 3.13 -6.72
N TRP A 181 -17.64 2.63 -7.23
CA TRP A 181 -17.93 2.57 -8.66
C TRP A 181 -18.95 3.66 -8.98
N LEU A 182 -18.55 4.61 -9.82
CA LEU A 182 -19.31 5.80 -10.17
C LEU A 182 -19.87 5.69 -11.60
N ALA A 183 -20.89 6.49 -11.91
CA ALA A 183 -21.51 6.51 -13.23
C ALA A 183 -20.54 7.11 -14.27
N ILE A 184 -20.49 6.56 -15.49
CA ILE A 184 -19.48 6.94 -16.49
C ILE A 184 -19.58 8.41 -16.92
N GLU A 185 -20.77 8.99 -16.80
CA GLU A 185 -21.04 10.38 -17.16
C GLU A 185 -20.24 11.37 -16.31
N SER A 186 -19.77 10.97 -15.12
CA SER A 186 -18.90 11.80 -14.27
C SER A 186 -17.40 11.60 -14.53
N LEU A 187 -17.02 10.75 -15.48
CA LEU A 187 -15.61 10.53 -15.82
C LEU A 187 -15.09 11.72 -16.66
N PRO A 188 -13.97 12.36 -16.26
CA PRO A 188 -13.37 13.42 -17.07
C PRO A 188 -12.90 12.89 -18.44
N ALA A 189 -13.08 13.70 -19.49
CA ALA A 189 -12.84 13.27 -20.87
C ALA A 189 -11.36 12.99 -21.20
N ASP A 190 -10.43 13.49 -20.39
CA ASP A 190 -8.99 13.32 -20.56
C ASP A 190 -8.45 12.02 -19.92
N PHE A 191 -9.32 11.17 -19.39
CA PHE A 191 -8.94 9.88 -18.82
C PHE A 191 -8.90 8.78 -19.87
N ALA A 192 -7.82 8.01 -19.87
CA ALA A 192 -7.77 6.74 -20.59
C ALA A 192 -8.65 5.71 -19.86
N MET A 193 -9.36 4.87 -20.63
CA MET A 193 -10.29 3.89 -20.09
C MET A 193 -9.76 2.47 -20.26
N ASP A 194 -9.66 1.75 -19.15
CA ASP A 194 -9.28 0.33 -19.14
C ASP A 194 -10.47 -0.54 -18.77
N ALA A 195 -10.81 -1.49 -19.63
CA ALA A 195 -12.05 -2.25 -19.53
C ALA A 195 -11.89 -3.47 -18.61
N VAL A 196 -12.65 -3.51 -17.50
CA VAL A 196 -12.66 -4.60 -16.49
C VAL A 196 -14.08 -5.05 -16.15
N HIS A 197 -14.27 -6.00 -15.23
CA HIS A 197 -15.58 -6.27 -14.63
C HIS A 197 -15.63 -5.76 -13.18
N CYS A 198 -16.69 -5.04 -12.82
CA CYS A 198 -16.87 -4.59 -11.43
C CYS A 198 -17.31 -5.77 -10.54
N PRO A 199 -17.06 -5.71 -9.21
CA PRO A 199 -17.42 -6.78 -8.29
C PRO A 199 -18.89 -7.19 -8.33
N ALA A 200 -19.80 -6.21 -8.51
CA ALA A 200 -21.23 -6.47 -8.60
C ALA A 200 -21.59 -7.28 -9.86
N CYS A 201 -21.01 -6.95 -11.01
CA CYS A 201 -21.22 -7.69 -12.25
C CYS A 201 -20.57 -9.08 -12.22
N CYS A 202 -19.37 -9.22 -11.64
CA CYS A 202 -18.74 -10.54 -11.43
C CYS A 202 -19.61 -11.46 -10.57
N ALA A 203 -20.10 -10.95 -9.42
CA ALA A 203 -20.94 -11.73 -8.52
C ALA A 203 -22.25 -12.20 -9.18
N GLU A 204 -22.83 -11.37 -10.05
CA GLU A 204 -24.04 -11.74 -10.78
C GLU A 204 -23.77 -12.80 -11.86
N GLN A 205 -22.65 -12.68 -12.59
CA GLN A 205 -22.22 -13.72 -13.55
C GLN A 205 -22.02 -15.08 -12.86
N GLU A 206 -21.33 -15.11 -11.72
CA GLU A 206 -21.13 -16.34 -10.95
C GLU A 206 -22.45 -16.98 -10.50
N LYS A 207 -23.41 -16.17 -10.04
CA LYS A 207 -24.75 -16.66 -9.67
C LYS A 207 -25.47 -17.28 -10.87
N GLN A 208 -25.38 -16.64 -12.04
CA GLN A 208 -26.00 -17.14 -13.27
C GLN A 208 -25.35 -18.45 -13.73
N GLU A 209 -24.03 -18.57 -13.66
CA GLU A 209 -23.34 -19.83 -13.98
C GLU A 209 -23.71 -20.97 -13.04
N ARG A 210 -23.83 -20.70 -11.73
CA ARG A 210 -24.26 -21.71 -10.75
C ARG A 210 -25.69 -22.17 -11.00
N LYS A 211 -26.58 -21.28 -11.43
CA LYS A 211 -27.96 -21.63 -11.82
C LYS A 211 -28.01 -22.48 -13.08
N ARG A 212 -27.13 -22.24 -14.06
CA ARG A 212 -27.05 -23.02 -15.31
C ARG A 212 -26.48 -24.43 -15.13
N LYS A 213 -25.70 -24.66 -14.07
CA LYS A 213 -25.09 -25.95 -13.74
C LYS A 213 -25.97 -26.83 -12.81
N ARG A 214 -27.14 -26.34 -12.42
CA ARG A 214 -28.15 -27.07 -11.63
C ARG A 214 -29.32 -27.45 -12.51
#